data_AF-A0A7Y2HTE0-F1
#
_entry.id   AF-A0A7Y2HTE0-F1
#
_cell.length_a   1.000
_cell.length_b   1.000
_cell.length_c   1.000
_cell.angle_alpha   90.00
_cell.angle_beta   90.00
_cell.angle_gamma   90.00
#
_symmetry.space_group_name_H-M   'P 1'
#
loop_
_entity.id
_entity.type
_entity.pdbx_description
1 polymer ?
#
loop_
_entity_poly.entity_id
_entity_poly.type
_entity_poly.pdbx_seq_one_letter_code
_entity_poly.pdbx_strand_id
1 'polypeptide(L)'
;GLRLFIGEAQCTRCHNGSLLTNNEFHNTGVLSAAGELPDRGRADGLREVQAEPFNCLGDYSDDAERHCPELVYVRTGPELVGAVRTPSLRNVSVTAPYMHKGQLATIEAVLLHYNDAPEAMIGHNEAEPLELDARQLQQLAAFLRTLTSLASYE
;
A
#
# COMPACT_ATOMS: atom_id res chain seq x y z
N GLY A 1 18.46 10.19 -1.63
CA GLY A 1 17.06 10.01 -1.18
C GLY A 1 16.12 10.02 -2.34
N LEU A 2 15.64 11.19 -2.77
CA LEU A 2 14.69 11.31 -3.89
C LEU A 2 15.12 10.53 -5.15
N ARG A 3 16.39 10.63 -5.57
CA ARG A 3 16.91 9.86 -6.72
C ARG A 3 16.72 8.35 -6.58
N LEU A 4 16.87 7.79 -5.39
CA LEU A 4 16.62 6.37 -5.13
C LEU A 4 15.12 6.08 -5.22
N PHE A 5 14.30 6.92 -4.56
CA PHE A 5 12.84 6.79 -4.52
C PHE A 5 12.18 6.73 -5.90
N ILE A 6 12.62 7.59 -6.84
CA ILE A 6 12.11 7.63 -8.21
C ILE A 6 12.84 6.70 -9.19
N GLY A 7 13.91 6.04 -8.73
CA GLY A 7 14.82 5.28 -9.57
C GLY A 7 14.98 3.85 -9.06
N GLU A 8 16.18 3.54 -8.60
CA GLU A 8 16.62 2.20 -8.19
C GLU A 8 15.73 1.53 -7.13
N ALA A 9 15.21 2.29 -6.17
CA ALA A 9 14.32 1.75 -5.13
C ALA A 9 12.86 1.61 -5.58
N GLN A 10 12.53 2.10 -6.78
CA GLN A 10 11.24 1.93 -7.47
C GLN A 10 9.99 2.26 -6.64
N CYS A 11 10.11 3.06 -5.58
CA CYS A 11 9.02 3.35 -4.65
C CYS A 11 7.81 3.99 -5.36
N THR A 12 8.08 4.70 -6.46
CA THR A 12 7.05 5.33 -7.31
C THR A 12 6.17 4.35 -8.08
N ARG A 13 6.49 3.05 -8.15
CA ARG A 13 5.56 2.05 -8.70
C ARG A 13 4.21 2.09 -7.96
N CYS A 14 4.24 2.28 -6.64
CA CYS A 14 3.03 2.38 -5.81
C CYS A 14 2.82 3.79 -5.23
N HIS A 15 3.91 4.46 -4.82
CA HIS A 15 3.85 5.79 -4.19
C HIS A 15 4.11 6.91 -5.21
N ASN A 16 3.14 7.15 -6.10
CA ASN A 16 3.21 8.15 -7.16
C ASN A 16 2.16 9.27 -7.03
N GLY A 17 2.23 10.23 -7.95
CA GLY A 17 1.34 11.39 -7.97
C GLY A 17 1.60 12.38 -6.84
N SER A 18 0.76 13.41 -6.78
CA SER A 18 0.87 14.48 -5.79
C SER A 18 0.64 14.00 -4.35
N LEU A 19 -0.09 12.89 -4.17
CA LEU A 19 -0.38 12.31 -2.87
C LEU A 19 0.58 11.20 -2.47
N LEU A 20 1.54 10.82 -3.33
CA LEU A 20 2.49 9.71 -3.08
C LEU A 20 1.75 8.40 -2.78
N THR A 21 0.71 8.11 -3.55
CA THR A 21 -0.07 6.88 -3.54
C THR A 21 -0.86 6.76 -4.85
N ASN A 22 -0.93 5.55 -5.38
CA ASN A 22 -1.80 5.18 -6.50
C ASN A 22 -3.22 4.76 -6.06
N ASN A 23 -3.48 4.68 -4.75
CA ASN A 23 -4.73 4.14 -4.15
C ASN A 23 -5.06 2.68 -4.51
N GLU A 24 -4.12 1.95 -5.10
CA GLU A 24 -4.27 0.52 -5.35
C GLU A 24 -4.02 -0.29 -4.07
N PHE A 25 -4.26 -1.59 -4.15
CA PHE A 25 -4.11 -2.54 -3.04
C PHE A 25 -2.99 -3.50 -3.39
N HIS A 26 -2.03 -3.64 -2.48
CA HIS A 26 -0.87 -4.51 -2.67
C HIS A 26 -0.62 -5.33 -1.41
N ASN A 27 -0.20 -6.59 -1.61
CA ASN A 27 0.36 -7.40 -0.55
C ASN A 27 1.88 -7.25 -0.57
N THR A 28 2.46 -6.73 0.51
CA THR A 28 3.90 -6.49 0.63
C THR A 28 4.62 -7.49 1.53
N GLY A 29 3.97 -8.60 1.89
CA GLY A 29 4.59 -9.65 2.72
C GLY A 29 4.76 -9.29 4.20
N VAL A 30 4.16 -8.19 4.67
CA VAL A 30 4.20 -7.84 6.10
C VAL A 30 3.45 -8.89 6.92
N LEU A 31 4.15 -9.51 7.87
CA LEU A 31 3.57 -10.52 8.74
C LEU A 31 2.46 -9.94 9.63
N SER A 32 1.42 -10.73 9.83
CA SER A 32 0.42 -10.46 10.88
C SER A 32 0.98 -10.81 12.26
N ALA A 33 0.30 -10.40 13.33
CA ALA A 33 0.70 -10.81 14.67
C ALA A 33 0.66 -12.34 14.81
N ALA A 34 1.42 -12.88 15.77
CA ALA A 34 1.49 -14.32 15.97
C ALA A 34 0.10 -14.92 16.20
N GLY A 35 -0.28 -15.90 15.38
CA GLY A 35 -1.59 -16.55 15.42
C GLY A 35 -2.69 -15.85 14.62
N GLU A 36 -2.40 -14.72 13.98
CA GLU A 36 -3.34 -14.04 13.08
C GLU A 36 -3.14 -14.48 11.63
N LEU A 37 -4.27 -14.63 10.93
CA LEU A 37 -4.28 -14.78 9.48
C LEU A 37 -4.07 -13.42 8.78
N PRO A 38 -3.56 -13.40 7.54
CA PRO A 38 -3.48 -12.19 6.74
C PRO A 38 -4.84 -11.51 6.60
N ASP A 39 -4.82 -10.18 6.49
CA ASP A 39 -6.02 -9.36 6.34
C ASP A 39 -6.82 -9.78 5.10
N ARG A 40 -8.14 -9.92 5.23
CA ARG A 40 -9.03 -10.30 4.12
C ARG A 40 -9.95 -9.18 3.66
N GLY A 41 -9.83 -7.98 4.22
CA GLY A 41 -10.77 -6.88 4.03
C GLY A 41 -10.96 -6.52 2.57
N ARG A 42 -9.89 -6.48 1.76
CA ARG A 42 -10.01 -6.22 0.31
C ARG A 42 -10.71 -7.36 -0.43
N ALA A 43 -10.35 -8.61 -0.16
CA ALA A 43 -10.93 -9.78 -0.81
C ALA A 43 -12.41 -9.95 -0.45
N ASP A 44 -12.76 -9.84 0.82
CA ASP A 44 -14.13 -10.00 1.31
C ASP A 44 -15.01 -8.81 0.90
N GLY A 45 -14.48 -7.58 0.96
CA GLY A 45 -15.19 -6.38 0.50
C GLY A 45 -15.50 -6.41 -1.01
N LEU A 46 -14.61 -7.00 -1.82
CA LEU A 46 -14.87 -7.18 -3.25
C LEU A 46 -16.04 -8.16 -3.48
N ARG A 47 -16.05 -9.28 -2.77
CA ARG A 47 -17.15 -10.26 -2.83
C ARG A 47 -18.48 -9.62 -2.40
N GLU A 48 -18.45 -8.78 -1.36
CA GLU A 48 -19.62 -8.07 -0.86
C GLU A 48 -20.14 -7.06 -1.88
N VAL A 49 -19.29 -6.17 -2.39
CA VAL A 49 -19.74 -5.16 -3.36
C VAL A 49 -20.26 -5.79 -4.65
N GLN A 50 -19.67 -6.89 -5.12
CA GLN A 50 -20.15 -7.59 -6.33
C GLN A 50 -21.54 -8.24 -6.13
N ALA A 51 -21.86 -8.69 -4.92
CA ALA A 51 -23.16 -9.27 -4.59
C ALA A 51 -24.23 -8.21 -4.26
N GLU A 52 -23.82 -6.96 -4.05
CA GLU A 52 -24.69 -5.88 -3.59
C GLU A 52 -25.54 -5.32 -4.75
N PRO A 53 -26.89 -5.40 -4.70
CA PRO A 53 -27.75 -4.82 -5.74
C PRO A 53 -27.65 -3.29 -5.83
N PHE A 54 -27.17 -2.59 -4.80
CA PHE A 54 -26.94 -1.14 -4.81
C PHE A 54 -25.55 -0.72 -5.33
N ASN A 55 -24.78 -1.63 -5.94
CA ASN A 55 -23.52 -1.25 -6.60
C ASN A 55 -23.75 -0.58 -7.98
N CYS A 56 -22.69 -0.03 -8.56
CA CYS A 56 -22.72 0.68 -9.86
C CYS A 56 -23.12 -0.17 -11.08
N LEU A 57 -23.06 -1.50 -11.00
CA LEU A 57 -23.52 -2.44 -12.03
C LEU A 57 -24.89 -3.04 -11.71
N GLY A 58 -25.42 -2.77 -10.52
CA GLY A 58 -26.65 -3.31 -9.99
C GLY A 58 -27.90 -2.64 -10.56
N ASP A 59 -29.05 -3.24 -10.27
CA ASP A 59 -30.34 -2.82 -10.83
C ASP A 59 -30.81 -1.45 -10.30
N TYR A 60 -30.22 -0.99 -9.19
CA TYR A 60 -30.53 0.30 -8.59
C TYR A 60 -29.55 1.42 -8.97
N SER A 61 -28.60 1.17 -9.88
CA SER A 61 -27.74 2.22 -10.41
C SER A 61 -28.53 3.21 -11.26
N ASP A 62 -28.33 4.50 -11.02
CA ASP A 62 -28.90 5.61 -11.81
C ASP A 62 -28.04 5.99 -13.03
N ASP A 63 -26.91 5.31 -13.22
CA ASP A 63 -26.11 5.41 -14.44
C ASP A 63 -26.73 4.54 -15.55
N ALA A 64 -27.41 5.20 -16.48
CA ALA A 64 -28.07 4.56 -17.62
C ALA A 64 -27.10 3.77 -18.52
N GLU A 65 -25.84 4.19 -18.58
CA GLU A 65 -24.81 3.54 -19.40
C GLU A 65 -24.05 2.46 -18.63
N ARG A 66 -24.28 2.35 -17.32
CA ARG A 66 -23.59 1.43 -16.39
C ARG A 66 -22.07 1.52 -16.53
N HIS A 67 -21.54 2.74 -16.66
CA HIS A 67 -20.11 3.00 -16.73
C HIS A 67 -19.46 2.79 -15.36
N CYS A 68 -19.12 1.55 -15.06
CA CYS A 68 -18.42 1.20 -13.83
C CYS A 68 -17.08 0.48 -14.07
N PRO A 69 -16.06 1.19 -14.59
CA PRO A 69 -14.74 0.60 -14.81
C PRO A 69 -14.12 0.05 -13.51
N GLU A 70 -14.46 0.61 -12.34
CA GLU A 70 -13.93 0.21 -11.05
C GLU A 70 -14.31 -1.22 -10.65
N LEU A 71 -15.53 -1.68 -11.00
CA LEU A 71 -15.95 -3.06 -10.77
C LEU A 71 -15.71 -3.97 -11.97
N VAL A 72 -15.76 -3.44 -13.20
CA VAL A 72 -15.51 -4.22 -14.43
C VAL A 72 -14.05 -4.67 -14.52
N TYR A 73 -13.10 -3.78 -14.18
CA TYR A 73 -11.66 -4.04 -14.27
C TYR A 73 -11.01 -4.28 -12.91
N VAL A 74 -11.81 -4.58 -11.89
CA VAL A 74 -11.28 -4.86 -10.56
C VAL A 74 -10.43 -6.13 -10.57
N ARG A 75 -9.24 -6.07 -9.96
CA ARG A 75 -8.44 -7.26 -9.68
C ARG A 75 -9.24 -8.22 -8.81
N THR A 76 -9.13 -9.53 -9.05
CA THR A 76 -9.76 -10.61 -8.28
C THR A 76 -8.79 -11.75 -8.12
N GLY A 77 -8.84 -12.45 -7.00
CA GLY A 77 -8.04 -13.64 -6.77
C GLY A 77 -7.45 -13.72 -5.36
N PRO A 78 -6.70 -14.80 -5.07
CA PRO A 78 -6.09 -15.02 -3.76
C PRO A 78 -5.04 -13.96 -3.40
N GLU A 79 -4.48 -13.24 -4.37
CA GLU A 79 -3.53 -12.14 -4.16
C GLU A 79 -4.12 -10.93 -3.42
N LEU A 80 -5.46 -10.82 -3.37
CA LEU A 80 -6.12 -9.79 -2.57
C LEU A 80 -6.10 -10.09 -1.06
N VAL A 81 -5.76 -11.33 -0.67
CA VAL A 81 -5.57 -11.67 0.74
C VAL A 81 -4.22 -11.11 1.19
N GLY A 82 -4.25 -10.30 2.25
CA GLY A 82 -3.13 -9.50 2.73
C GLY A 82 -2.94 -8.18 1.97
N ALA A 83 -3.72 -7.92 0.92
CA ALA A 83 -3.58 -6.70 0.13
C ALA A 83 -4.20 -5.50 0.84
N VAL A 84 -3.39 -4.47 1.07
CA VAL A 84 -3.81 -3.23 1.73
C VAL A 84 -3.61 -2.05 0.82
N ARG A 85 -4.45 -1.03 0.96
CA ARG A 85 -4.36 0.18 0.14
C ARG A 85 -3.01 0.86 0.37
N THR A 86 -2.32 1.26 -0.70
CA THR A 86 -1.09 2.05 -0.62
C THR A 86 -1.35 3.35 0.15
N PRO A 87 -0.73 3.59 1.32
CA PRO A 87 -0.94 4.82 2.05
C PRO A 87 -0.21 5.99 1.37
N SER A 88 -0.69 7.21 1.58
CA SER A 88 0.10 8.40 1.26
C SER A 88 1.36 8.44 2.13
N LEU A 89 2.48 8.87 1.55
CA LEU A 89 3.71 9.12 2.30
C LEU A 89 3.84 10.55 2.84
N ARG A 90 2.84 11.42 2.60
CA ARG A 90 2.81 12.74 3.23
C ARG A 90 2.68 12.58 4.73
N ASN A 91 3.49 13.32 5.49
CA ASN A 91 3.56 13.24 6.96
C ASN A 91 3.96 11.87 7.51
N VAL A 92 4.51 10.96 6.70
CA VAL A 92 4.89 9.61 7.15
C VAL A 92 5.80 9.63 8.38
N SER A 93 6.66 10.63 8.54
CA SER A 93 7.60 10.65 9.67
C SER A 93 6.99 10.96 11.03
N VAL A 94 5.71 11.30 11.10
CA VAL A 94 5.00 11.62 12.35
C VAL A 94 3.78 10.71 12.59
N THR A 95 3.70 9.58 11.87
CA THR A 95 2.56 8.64 11.93
C THR A 95 2.98 7.25 12.40
N ALA A 96 4.08 7.12 13.12
CA ALA A 96 4.46 5.84 13.72
C ALA A 96 3.38 5.38 14.74
N PRO A 97 3.16 4.06 14.91
CA PRO A 97 3.81 2.96 14.19
C PRO A 97 3.29 2.75 12.76
N TYR A 98 4.04 2.00 11.95
CA TYR A 98 3.83 1.83 10.51
C TYR A 98 3.18 0.49 10.16
N MET A 99 2.73 0.39 8.90
CA MET A 99 1.94 -0.71 8.34
C MET A 99 0.49 -0.74 8.86
N HIS A 100 -0.34 -1.60 8.27
CA HIS A 100 -1.80 -1.57 8.45
C HIS A 100 -2.26 -1.96 9.87
N LYS A 101 -1.42 -2.63 10.66
CA LYS A 101 -1.67 -2.97 12.08
C LYS A 101 -0.57 -2.43 13.02
N GLY A 102 0.23 -1.47 12.57
CA GLY A 102 1.30 -0.89 13.40
C GLY A 102 2.46 -1.85 13.68
N GLN A 103 2.72 -2.82 12.79
CA GLN A 103 3.72 -3.88 13.00
C GLN A 103 5.17 -3.39 13.10
N LEU A 104 5.49 -2.24 12.49
CA LEU A 104 6.85 -1.73 12.43
C LEU A 104 6.96 -0.39 13.15
N ALA A 105 7.91 -0.26 14.07
CA ALA A 105 8.02 0.93 14.90
C ALA A 105 8.68 2.14 14.22
N THR A 106 9.54 1.90 13.21
CA THR A 106 10.40 2.94 12.61
C THR A 106 10.38 2.90 11.09
N ILE A 107 10.69 4.04 10.45
CA ILE A 107 10.88 4.10 8.99
C ILE A 107 12.02 3.17 8.58
N GLU A 108 13.07 3.08 9.39
CA GLU A 108 14.18 2.17 9.14
C GLU A 108 13.71 0.71 9.06
N ALA A 109 12.84 0.27 9.97
CA ALA A 109 12.28 -1.08 9.92
C ALA A 109 11.41 -1.30 8.67
N VAL A 110 10.65 -0.29 8.24
CA VAL A 110 9.89 -0.33 6.98
C VAL A 110 10.82 -0.47 5.77
N LEU A 111 11.89 0.31 5.72
CA LEU A 111 12.84 0.26 4.60
C LEU A 111 13.60 -1.07 4.56
N LEU A 112 13.95 -1.64 5.72
CA LEU A 112 14.56 -2.97 5.79
C LEU A 112 13.59 -4.05 5.31
N HIS A 113 12.30 -3.96 5.65
CA HIS A 113 11.27 -4.87 5.16
C HIS A 113 11.19 -4.86 3.63
N TYR A 114 11.17 -3.69 3.00
CA TYR A 114 11.19 -3.61 1.53
C TYR A 114 12.53 -4.03 0.92
N ASN A 115 13.65 -3.79 1.62
CA ASN A 115 14.96 -4.20 1.12
C ASN A 115 15.10 -5.72 1.03
N ASP A 116 14.45 -6.47 1.93
CA ASP A 116 14.38 -7.93 1.94
C ASP A 116 13.23 -8.48 1.06
N ALA A 117 12.09 -7.78 1.05
CA ALA A 117 10.86 -8.18 0.36
C ALA A 117 10.48 -9.66 0.58
N PRO A 118 10.21 -10.06 1.84
CA PRO A 118 9.95 -11.46 2.17
C PRO A 118 8.67 -11.98 1.49
N GLU A 119 8.61 -13.29 1.26
CA GLU A 119 7.42 -13.93 0.68
C GLU A 119 6.16 -13.67 1.50
N ALA A 120 5.05 -13.46 0.79
CA ALA A 120 3.75 -13.32 1.43
C ALA A 120 3.24 -14.69 1.94
N MET A 121 2.54 -14.69 3.07
CA MET A 121 1.95 -15.92 3.64
C MET A 121 0.91 -16.56 2.70
N ILE A 122 0.15 -15.73 1.98
CA ILE A 122 -0.84 -16.14 0.98
C ILE A 122 -0.65 -15.24 -0.23
N GLY A 123 -0.69 -15.81 -1.44
CA GLY A 123 -0.46 -15.09 -2.68
C GLY A 123 1.03 -14.90 -2.95
N HIS A 124 1.44 -13.70 -3.32
CA HIS A 124 2.83 -13.31 -3.56
C HIS A 124 3.08 -11.92 -3.01
N ASN A 125 4.34 -11.60 -2.72
CA ASN A 125 4.75 -10.22 -2.45
C ASN A 125 4.83 -9.45 -3.77
N GLU A 126 4.11 -8.32 -3.85
CA GLU A 126 4.13 -7.44 -5.03
C GLU A 126 5.35 -6.50 -5.06
N ALA A 127 6.15 -6.45 -3.98
CA ALA A 127 7.43 -5.76 -3.94
C ALA A 127 8.59 -6.72 -4.27
N GLU A 128 9.63 -6.16 -4.90
CA GLU A 128 10.89 -6.84 -5.19
C GLU A 128 11.97 -6.34 -4.21
N PRO A 129 12.96 -7.17 -3.83
CA PRO A 129 14.06 -6.74 -2.98
C PRO A 129 14.78 -5.53 -3.57
N LEU A 130 15.01 -4.49 -2.77
CA LEU A 130 15.62 -3.25 -3.25
C LEU A 130 17.15 -3.34 -3.42
N GLU A 131 17.79 -4.31 -2.76
CA GLU A 131 19.25 -4.52 -2.76
C GLU A 131 20.09 -3.27 -2.41
N LEU A 132 19.54 -2.38 -1.58
CA LEU A 132 20.21 -1.14 -1.18
C LEU A 132 21.19 -1.37 -0.03
N ASP A 133 22.32 -0.66 -0.09
CA ASP A 133 23.26 -0.60 1.02
C ASP A 133 22.75 0.30 2.17
N ALA A 134 23.45 0.25 3.31
CA ALA A 134 23.09 1.03 4.50
C ALA A 134 23.05 2.55 4.26
N ARG A 135 23.92 3.08 3.37
CA ARG A 135 23.95 4.50 3.04
C ARG A 135 22.76 4.88 2.18
N GLN A 136 22.41 4.06 1.19
CA GLN A 136 21.24 4.25 0.33
C GLN A 136 19.95 4.21 1.16
N LEU A 137 19.82 3.27 2.10
CA LEU A 137 18.68 3.20 3.03
C LEU A 137 18.57 4.47 3.89
N GLN A 138 19.67 4.95 4.46
CA GLN A 138 19.68 6.22 5.21
C GLN A 138 19.28 7.43 4.36
N GLN A 139 19.77 7.49 3.12
CA GLN A 139 19.42 8.55 2.18
C GLN A 139 17.93 8.51 1.81
N LEU A 140 17.36 7.32 1.67
CA LEU A 140 15.93 7.14 1.40
C LEU A 140 15.09 7.57 2.60
N ALA A 141 15.46 7.15 3.81
CA ALA A 141 14.82 7.58 5.05
C ALA A 141 14.89 9.10 5.25
N ALA A 142 16.03 9.73 4.94
CA ALA A 142 16.19 11.18 4.99
C ALA A 142 15.23 11.91 4.03
N PHE A 143 15.00 11.35 2.83
CA PHE A 143 14.00 11.90 1.91
C PHE A 143 12.57 11.74 2.43
N LEU A 144 12.20 10.57 2.98
CA LEU A 144 10.86 10.39 3.56
C LEU A 144 10.56 11.39 4.68
N ARG A 145 11.58 11.82 5.43
CA ARG A 145 11.46 12.87 6.45
C ARG A 145 11.13 14.25 5.90
N THR A 146 11.53 14.56 4.67
CA THR A 146 11.19 15.84 4.03
C THR A 146 9.73 15.92 3.59
N LEU A 147 8.97 14.82 3.68
CA LEU A 147 7.55 14.77 3.30
C LEU A 147 6.60 15.22 4.42
N THR A 148 7.17 15.73 5.52
CA THR A 148 6.42 16.25 6.66
C THR A 148 6.12 17.72 6.43
N SER A 149 4.85 18.11 6.51
CA SER A 149 4.48 19.52 6.51
C SER A 149 5.06 20.20 7.75
N LEU A 150 5.45 21.46 7.61
CA LEU A 150 5.59 22.33 8.78
C LEU A 150 4.23 22.33 9.48
N ALA A 151 4.20 22.09 10.78
CA ALA A 151 2.98 22.23 11.56
C ALA A 151 2.40 23.61 11.25
N SER A 152 1.21 23.66 10.66
CA SER A 152 0.44 24.89 10.56
C SER A 152 0.08 25.27 11.99
N TYR A 153 0.91 26.12 12.58
CA TYR A 153 0.51 26.95 13.70
C TYR A 153 -0.14 28.19 13.09
N GLU A 154 -1.46 28.22 13.10
CA GLU A 154 -2.33 29.34 13.51
C GLU A 154 -3.77 28.84 13.66
#